data_AF-A0A182HGF7-F1
#
_entry.id   AF-A0A182HGF7-F1
#
_cell.length_a   1.000
_cell.length_b   1.000
_cell.length_c   1.000
_cell.angle_alpha   90.00
_cell.angle_beta   90.00
_cell.angle_gamma   90.00
#
_symmetry.space_group_name_H-M   'P 1'
#
loop_
_entity.id
_entity.type
_entity.pdbx_description
1 polymer ?
#
loop_
_entity_poly.entity_id
_entity_poly.type
_entity_poly.pdbx_seq_one_letter_code
_entity_poly.pdbx_strand_id
1 'polypeptide(L)'
;MATIRIQRWAGIGVGLLAVLLLLGVEAQVPGFGKCPKVPVVENFDTYAYLGRWYEQEKYPFFFELGGKCITADYSLNPDGTIGVLNTQKNSITGNENSIVGSARIVQSARLAVRFPSAPFNVEAPYWVVGTDYKTFAVVYACSDLRGFINAKVAWILTRKRHPDIETMKKAYAVLDSAKISRAYLTRTDQKNCGEELVKVSKGVYKTVVKG
;
A
#
# COMPACT_ATOMS: atom_id res chain seq x y z
N MET A 1 33.86 -12.84 63.79
CA MET A 1 32.42 -12.83 63.44
C MET A 1 32.07 -11.42 63.01
N ALA A 2 32.01 -11.15 61.71
CA ALA A 2 31.74 -9.82 61.16
C ALA A 2 30.37 -9.85 60.47
N THR A 3 29.44 -9.03 60.97
CA THR A 3 28.06 -8.96 60.49
C THR A 3 28.00 -8.05 59.27
N ILE A 4 27.76 -8.61 58.08
CA ILE A 4 27.56 -7.84 56.85
C ILE A 4 26.11 -7.32 56.82
N ARG A 5 25.93 -6.00 56.90
CA ARG A 5 24.64 -5.33 56.66
C ARG A 5 24.37 -5.31 55.15
N ILE A 6 23.30 -5.97 54.72
CA ILE A 6 22.78 -5.89 53.35
C ILE A 6 22.04 -4.55 53.21
N GLN A 7 22.62 -3.62 52.46
CA GLN A 7 21.98 -2.36 52.11
C GLN A 7 20.90 -2.64 51.06
N ARG A 8 19.62 -2.42 51.40
CA ARG A 8 18.49 -2.53 50.46
C ARG A 8 18.59 -1.37 49.46
N TRP A 9 18.96 -1.67 48.22
CA TRP A 9 18.84 -0.72 47.12
C TRP A 9 17.36 -0.53 46.80
N ALA A 10 16.82 0.61 47.22
CA ALA A 10 15.51 1.08 46.82
C ALA A 10 15.57 1.60 45.38
N GLY A 11 14.65 1.13 44.54
CA GLY A 11 14.08 1.94 43.46
C GLY A 11 14.98 2.25 42.26
N ILE A 12 15.47 1.23 41.55
CA ILE A 12 15.85 1.39 40.13
C ILE A 12 15.17 0.26 39.35
N GLY A 13 13.89 0.43 39.02
CA GLY A 13 13.14 -0.66 38.38
C GLY A 13 11.81 -0.30 37.73
N VAL A 14 11.51 0.99 37.51
CA VAL A 14 10.23 1.39 36.87
C VAL A 14 10.43 2.29 35.64
N GLY A 15 11.64 2.78 35.37
CA GLY A 15 11.90 3.72 34.27
C GLY A 15 12.12 3.10 32.88
N LEU A 16 12.40 1.80 32.77
CA LEU A 16 12.82 1.17 31.51
C LEU A 16 11.71 0.35 30.80
N LEU A 17 10.58 0.08 31.45
CA LEU A 17 9.45 -0.61 30.81
C LEU A 17 8.49 0.34 30.06
N ALA A 18 8.51 1.64 30.34
CA ALA A 18 7.62 2.60 29.69
C ALA A 18 8.06 3.03 28.29
N VAL A 19 9.31 2.72 27.89
CA VAL A 19 9.85 3.06 26.56
C VAL A 19 9.66 1.92 25.54
N LEU A 20 9.23 0.73 25.99
CA LEU A 20 8.97 -0.42 25.12
C LEU A 20 7.52 -0.52 24.59
N LEU A 21 6.71 0.53 24.75
CA LEU A 21 5.35 0.63 24.18
C LEU A 21 5.28 1.49 22.90
N LEU A 22 6.44 1.89 22.34
CA LEU A 22 6.53 2.52 21.02
C LEU A 22 6.81 1.51 19.89
N LEU A 23 6.80 0.21 20.16
CA LEU A 23 6.94 -0.85 19.16
C LEU A 23 5.63 -1.15 18.40
N GLY A 24 4.77 -0.16 18.25
CA GLY A 24 3.78 -0.13 17.18
C GLY A 24 4.40 0.54 15.96
N VAL A 25 5.43 -0.07 15.37
CA VAL A 25 5.79 0.28 13.98
C VAL A 25 4.67 -0.27 13.12
N GLU A 26 3.59 0.51 13.03
CA GLU A 26 2.63 0.31 11.96
C GLU A 26 3.42 0.50 10.67
N ALA A 27 3.43 -0.54 9.84
CA ALA A 27 4.18 -0.54 8.59
C ALA A 27 3.55 0.47 7.64
N GLN A 28 3.80 1.74 7.85
CA GLN A 28 3.50 2.93 7.05
C GLN A 28 4.60 3.95 7.40
N VAL A 29 4.92 4.89 6.52
CA VAL A 29 5.99 5.87 6.81
C VAL A 29 5.41 6.98 7.68
N PRO A 30 5.80 7.10 8.97
CA PRO A 30 5.29 8.18 9.81
C PRO A 30 5.82 9.54 9.34
N GLY A 31 5.06 10.58 9.63
CA GLY A 31 5.45 11.97 9.45
C GLY A 31 4.90 12.84 10.57
N PHE A 32 5.54 13.98 10.80
CA PHE A 32 5.04 14.98 11.74
C PHE A 32 4.07 15.94 11.06
N GLY A 33 3.12 16.46 11.84
CA GLY A 33 2.09 17.38 11.39
C GLY A 33 1.01 16.72 10.54
N LYS A 34 0.23 17.56 9.85
CA LYS A 34 -0.85 17.11 8.96
C LYS A 34 -0.30 16.52 7.66
N CYS A 35 -1.13 15.73 6.99
CA CYS A 35 -0.86 15.23 5.66
C CYS A 35 -0.50 16.35 4.68
N PRO A 36 0.58 16.21 3.90
CA PRO A 36 0.96 17.20 2.91
C PRO A 36 -0.10 17.27 1.80
N LYS A 37 -0.26 18.45 1.20
CA LYS A 37 -1.04 18.60 -0.02
C LYS A 37 -0.24 18.05 -1.20
N VAL A 38 -0.72 16.97 -1.78
CA VAL A 38 -0.12 16.32 -2.95
C VAL A 38 -1.04 16.52 -4.15
N PRO A 39 -0.53 17.00 -5.30
CA PRO A 39 -1.33 17.11 -6.52
C PRO A 39 -1.76 15.73 -7.01
N VAL A 40 -2.89 15.67 -7.71
CA VAL A 40 -3.41 14.44 -8.30
C VAL A 40 -3.73 14.69 -9.77
N VAL A 41 -3.88 13.63 -10.54
CA VAL A 41 -4.29 13.72 -11.94
C VAL A 41 -5.65 14.44 -12.05
N GLU A 42 -5.68 15.49 -12.85
CA GLU A 42 -6.91 16.22 -13.19
C GLU A 42 -7.70 15.48 -14.26
N ASN A 43 -9.02 15.67 -14.29
CA ASN A 43 -9.92 15.04 -15.26
C ASN A 43 -9.68 13.52 -15.40
N PHE A 44 -9.58 12.85 -14.27
CA PHE A 44 -9.17 11.46 -14.18
C PHE A 44 -10.07 10.52 -15.01
N ASP A 45 -9.51 9.96 -16.09
CA ASP A 45 -10.18 8.95 -16.90
C ASP A 45 -10.23 7.61 -16.16
N THR A 46 -11.38 7.33 -15.56
CA THR A 46 -11.60 6.11 -14.79
C THR A 46 -11.56 4.88 -15.68
N TYR A 47 -12.10 4.95 -16.89
CA TYR A 47 -12.18 3.81 -17.81
C TYR A 47 -10.79 3.41 -18.30
N ALA A 48 -9.94 4.39 -18.62
CA ALA A 48 -8.54 4.13 -18.98
C ALA A 48 -7.72 3.56 -17.82
N TYR A 49 -8.13 3.81 -16.56
CA TYR A 49 -7.45 3.29 -15.38
C TYR A 49 -7.85 1.84 -15.01
N LEU A 50 -9.01 1.36 -15.49
CA LEU A 50 -9.50 0.01 -15.21
C LEU A 50 -8.52 -1.08 -15.70
N GLY A 51 -8.75 -2.30 -15.24
CA GLY A 51 -7.94 -3.48 -15.54
C GLY A 51 -6.81 -3.69 -14.53
N ARG A 52 -5.88 -4.55 -14.91
CA ARG A 52 -4.79 -5.00 -14.04
C ARG A 52 -3.67 -3.99 -13.92
N TRP A 53 -3.14 -3.89 -12.71
CA TRP A 53 -1.88 -3.25 -12.37
C TRP A 53 -1.02 -4.20 -11.53
N TYR A 54 0.28 -4.16 -11.77
CA TYR A 54 1.30 -4.88 -11.01
C TYR A 54 2.04 -3.90 -10.11
N GLU A 55 2.08 -4.18 -8.82
CA GLU A 55 2.82 -3.36 -7.87
C GLU A 55 4.32 -3.64 -7.98
N GLN A 56 5.09 -2.61 -8.31
CA GLN A 56 6.54 -2.73 -8.50
C GLN A 56 7.29 -2.33 -7.24
N GLU A 57 6.87 -1.23 -6.64
CA GLU A 57 7.48 -0.71 -5.42
C GLU A 57 6.42 -0.07 -4.54
N LYS A 58 6.66 -0.12 -3.24
CA LYS A 58 5.78 0.49 -2.26
C LYS A 58 6.54 0.96 -1.04
N TYR A 59 5.97 1.90 -0.31
CA TYR A 59 6.35 2.07 1.09
C TYR A 59 5.93 0.83 1.88
N PRO A 60 6.60 0.52 3.01
CA PRO A 60 6.15 -0.54 3.91
C PRO A 60 4.65 -0.38 4.19
N PHE A 61 3.90 -1.46 3.99
CA PHE A 61 2.45 -1.53 4.23
C PHE A 61 2.09 -2.84 4.94
N PHE A 62 1.46 -2.74 6.11
CA PHE A 62 1.25 -3.91 6.99
C PHE A 62 0.45 -5.04 6.33
N PHE A 63 -0.59 -4.69 5.58
CA PHE A 63 -1.46 -5.67 4.90
C PHE A 63 -0.77 -6.44 3.76
N GLU A 64 0.41 -5.98 3.34
CA GLU A 64 1.21 -6.56 2.26
C GLU A 64 2.54 -7.15 2.77
N LEU A 65 2.71 -7.25 4.09
CA LEU A 65 3.92 -7.78 4.70
C LEU A 65 4.13 -9.25 4.32
N GLY A 66 5.31 -9.58 3.80
CA GLY A 66 5.63 -10.92 3.31
C GLY A 66 4.96 -11.28 1.98
N GLY A 67 4.23 -10.35 1.36
CA GLY A 67 3.60 -10.53 0.06
C GLY A 67 4.56 -10.38 -1.11
N LYS A 68 4.39 -11.24 -2.12
CA LYS A 68 5.01 -11.14 -3.45
C LYS A 68 3.95 -11.28 -4.54
N CYS A 69 4.34 -10.99 -5.78
CA CYS A 69 3.48 -11.13 -6.96
C CYS A 69 2.19 -10.29 -6.87
N ILE A 70 2.29 -9.13 -6.22
CA ILE A 70 1.13 -8.32 -5.86
C ILE A 70 0.52 -7.68 -7.10
N THR A 71 -0.80 -7.78 -7.21
CA THR A 71 -1.60 -7.21 -8.30
C THR A 71 -2.82 -6.51 -7.74
N ALA A 72 -3.27 -5.49 -8.46
CA ALA A 72 -4.53 -4.80 -8.23
C ALA A 72 -5.35 -4.80 -9.53
N ASP A 73 -6.54 -5.39 -9.49
CA ASP A 73 -7.48 -5.43 -10.60
C ASP A 73 -8.64 -4.48 -10.34
N TYR A 74 -8.75 -3.46 -11.19
CA TYR A 74 -9.84 -2.49 -11.14
C TYR A 74 -10.92 -2.84 -12.17
N SER A 75 -12.18 -2.77 -11.77
CA SER A 75 -13.32 -3.03 -12.65
C SER A 75 -14.47 -2.05 -12.38
N LEU A 76 -15.37 -1.87 -13.33
CA LEU A 76 -16.56 -1.05 -13.12
C LEU A 76 -17.68 -1.92 -12.53
N ASN A 77 -18.24 -1.50 -11.39
CA ASN A 77 -19.41 -2.11 -10.81
C ASN A 77 -20.71 -1.53 -11.41
N PRO A 78 -21.84 -2.25 -11.34
CA PRO A 78 -23.12 -1.75 -11.88
C PRO A 78 -23.64 -0.46 -11.22
N ASP A 79 -23.24 -0.20 -9.98
CA ASP A 79 -23.59 1.00 -9.21
C ASP A 79 -22.69 2.21 -9.53
N GLY A 80 -21.78 2.07 -10.49
CA GLY A 80 -20.83 3.11 -10.88
C GLY A 80 -19.59 3.21 -9.99
N THR A 81 -19.48 2.40 -8.93
CA THR A 81 -18.25 2.31 -8.13
C THR A 81 -17.17 1.51 -8.86
N ILE A 82 -15.92 1.66 -8.43
CA ILE A 82 -14.79 0.89 -8.95
C ILE A 82 -14.61 -0.33 -8.06
N GLY A 83 -14.81 -1.54 -8.57
CA GLY A 83 -14.46 -2.78 -7.88
C GLY A 83 -12.94 -2.95 -7.83
N VAL A 84 -12.41 -3.34 -6.68
CA VAL A 84 -10.98 -3.56 -6.44
C VAL A 84 -10.78 -5.01 -6.01
N LEU A 85 -9.90 -5.74 -6.70
CA LEU A 85 -9.34 -7.01 -6.21
C LEU A 85 -7.84 -6.84 -6.06
N ASN A 86 -7.34 -6.96 -4.85
CA ASN A 86 -5.90 -7.08 -4.61
C ASN A 86 -5.57 -8.55 -4.36
N THR A 87 -4.53 -9.05 -5.04
CA THR A 87 -4.04 -10.42 -4.87
C THR A 87 -2.55 -10.40 -4.62
N GLN A 88 -2.09 -11.26 -3.71
CA GLN A 88 -0.69 -11.46 -3.38
C GLN A 88 -0.41 -12.95 -3.10
N LYS A 89 0.84 -13.37 -3.20
CA LYS A 89 1.30 -14.68 -2.73
C LYS A 89 2.19 -14.50 -1.51
N ASN A 90 2.04 -15.36 -0.52
CA ASN A 90 2.94 -15.40 0.62
C ASN A 90 4.33 -15.84 0.15
N SER A 91 5.36 -15.06 0.45
CA SER A 91 6.73 -15.31 -0.04
C SER A 91 7.36 -16.58 0.53
N ILE A 92 6.86 -17.10 1.65
CA ILE A 92 7.37 -18.29 2.34
C ILE A 92 6.58 -19.53 1.92
N THR A 93 5.24 -19.47 2.03
CA THR A 93 4.39 -20.64 1.80
C THR A 93 3.94 -20.79 0.35
N GLY A 94 4.04 -19.72 -0.45
CA GLY A 94 3.52 -19.69 -1.83
C GLY A 94 2.00 -19.57 -1.92
N ASN A 95 1.28 -19.65 -0.80
CA ASN A 95 -0.18 -19.58 -0.76
C ASN A 95 -0.66 -18.22 -1.26
N GLU A 96 -1.72 -18.23 -2.05
CA GLU A 96 -2.36 -17.02 -2.52
C GLU A 96 -3.29 -16.43 -1.46
N ASN A 97 -3.30 -15.11 -1.37
CA ASN A 97 -4.18 -14.33 -0.53
C ASN A 97 -4.78 -13.21 -1.38
N SER A 98 -6.07 -12.94 -1.21
CA SER A 98 -6.75 -11.89 -1.94
C SER A 98 -7.76 -11.15 -1.08
N ILE A 99 -8.03 -9.90 -1.44
CA ILE A 99 -9.00 -9.05 -0.78
C ILE A 99 -9.81 -8.28 -1.81
N VAL A 100 -11.14 -8.35 -1.66
CA VAL A 100 -12.11 -7.67 -2.53
C VAL A 100 -12.62 -6.42 -1.83
N GLY A 101 -12.70 -5.32 -2.56
CA GLY A 101 -13.20 -4.06 -2.10
C GLY A 101 -13.87 -3.26 -3.20
N SER A 102 -14.20 -2.02 -2.87
CA SER A 102 -14.69 -1.03 -3.82
C SER A 102 -14.08 0.34 -3.53
N ALA A 103 -14.08 1.19 -4.55
CA ALA A 103 -13.62 2.55 -4.45
C ALA A 103 -14.64 3.50 -5.10
N ARG A 104 -14.80 4.67 -4.50
CA ARG A 104 -15.57 5.78 -5.08
C ARG A 104 -14.67 6.96 -5.35
N ILE A 105 -14.98 7.72 -6.39
CA ILE A 105 -14.29 8.98 -6.69
C ILE A 105 -14.81 10.05 -5.72
N VAL A 106 -13.89 10.68 -4.99
CA VAL A 106 -14.20 11.82 -4.11
C VAL A 106 -14.05 13.12 -4.90
N GLN A 107 -12.92 13.28 -5.59
CA GLN A 107 -12.61 14.45 -6.41
C GLN A 107 -11.46 14.16 -7.36
N SER A 108 -11.67 14.27 -8.67
CA SER A 108 -10.66 13.95 -9.69
C SER A 108 -10.03 12.57 -9.42
N ALA A 109 -8.71 12.46 -9.33
CA ALA A 109 -7.98 11.25 -8.98
C ALA A 109 -7.86 10.97 -7.46
N ARG A 110 -8.66 11.61 -6.59
CA ARG A 110 -8.80 11.23 -5.18
C ARG A 110 -9.95 10.25 -5.02
N LEU A 111 -9.62 9.03 -4.62
CA LEU A 111 -10.56 7.96 -4.36
C LEU A 111 -10.60 7.65 -2.86
N ALA A 112 -11.75 7.12 -2.43
CA ALA A 112 -11.95 6.52 -1.13
C ALA A 112 -12.20 5.03 -1.34
N VAL A 113 -11.29 4.19 -0.83
CA VAL A 113 -11.28 2.73 -1.03
C VAL A 113 -11.73 2.04 0.25
N ARG A 114 -12.58 1.02 0.12
CA ARG A 114 -13.08 0.24 1.25
C ARG A 114 -12.93 -1.25 0.97
N PHE A 115 -12.42 -1.98 1.96
CA PHE A 115 -12.34 -3.43 1.95
C PHE A 115 -13.20 -3.99 3.09
N PRO A 116 -14.40 -4.52 2.82
CA PRO A 116 -15.32 -4.98 3.86
C PRO A 116 -14.77 -6.07 4.79
N SER A 117 -13.81 -6.87 4.31
CA SER A 117 -13.15 -7.93 5.08
C SER A 117 -11.89 -7.45 5.82
N ALA A 118 -11.52 -6.17 5.72
CA ALA A 118 -10.45 -5.61 6.52
C ALA A 118 -10.93 -5.42 7.98
N PRO A 119 -10.03 -5.53 8.98
CA PRO A 119 -10.37 -5.42 10.40
C PRO A 119 -10.95 -4.06 10.79
N PHE A 120 -10.74 -3.04 9.96
CA PHE A 120 -11.25 -1.69 10.17
C PHE A 120 -12.20 -1.32 9.04
N ASN A 121 -13.46 -1.05 9.39
CA ASN A 121 -14.49 -0.71 8.42
C ASN A 121 -14.46 0.79 8.06
N VAL A 122 -13.31 1.24 7.55
CA VAL A 122 -13.05 2.64 7.20
C VAL A 122 -12.71 2.77 5.72
N GLU A 123 -13.02 3.92 5.14
CA GLU A 123 -12.54 4.28 3.81
C GLU A 123 -11.09 4.78 3.90
N ALA A 124 -10.19 4.16 3.15
CA ALA A 124 -8.81 4.56 3.03
C ALA A 124 -8.61 5.52 1.84
N PRO A 125 -7.78 6.57 1.98
CA PRO A 125 -7.44 7.45 0.87
C PRO A 125 -6.61 6.72 -0.19
N TYR A 126 -6.91 6.97 -1.46
CA TYR A 126 -6.14 6.49 -2.60
C TYR A 126 -6.05 7.61 -3.65
N TRP A 127 -4.88 8.22 -3.79
CA TRP A 127 -4.70 9.38 -4.66
C TRP A 127 -3.78 9.02 -5.82
N VAL A 128 -4.30 9.05 -7.06
CA VAL A 128 -3.45 8.85 -8.25
C VAL A 128 -2.73 10.17 -8.53
N VAL A 129 -1.46 10.22 -8.16
CA VAL A 129 -0.59 11.41 -8.26
C VAL A 129 -0.18 11.64 -9.71
N GLY A 130 0.09 10.57 -10.46
CA GLY A 130 0.40 10.63 -11.88
C GLY A 130 0.25 9.27 -12.54
N THR A 131 -0.26 9.26 -13.77
CA THR A 131 -0.37 8.05 -14.60
C THR A 131 -0.44 8.45 -16.06
N ASP A 132 0.07 7.62 -16.95
CA ASP A 132 -0.22 7.68 -18.38
C ASP A 132 -1.30 6.67 -18.81
N TYR A 133 -1.96 6.03 -17.83
CA TYR A 133 -2.97 4.97 -17.93
C TYR A 133 -2.50 3.65 -18.57
N LYS A 134 -1.44 3.71 -19.38
CA LYS A 134 -0.99 2.64 -20.28
C LYS A 134 0.24 1.90 -19.79
N THR A 135 1.09 2.53 -18.99
CA THR A 135 2.37 1.94 -18.58
C THR A 135 2.58 2.01 -17.07
N PHE A 136 2.33 3.15 -16.43
CA PHE A 136 2.59 3.35 -15.01
C PHE A 136 1.47 4.14 -14.31
N ALA A 137 1.37 3.97 -12.99
CA ALA A 137 0.62 4.83 -12.10
C ALA A 137 1.39 5.00 -10.78
N VAL A 138 1.43 6.22 -10.26
CA VAL A 138 1.94 6.54 -8.93
C VAL A 138 0.77 6.88 -8.04
N VAL A 139 0.67 6.15 -6.95
CA VAL A 139 -0.42 6.29 -5.98
C VAL A 139 0.17 6.73 -4.65
N TYR A 140 -0.53 7.63 -3.98
CA TYR A 140 -0.19 8.06 -2.64
C TYR A 140 -1.42 8.03 -1.73
N ALA A 141 -1.18 7.71 -0.47
CA ALA A 141 -2.18 7.74 0.58
C ALA A 141 -1.56 8.41 1.80
N CYS A 142 -2.34 9.23 2.49
CA CYS A 142 -1.96 9.81 3.75
C CYS A 142 -3.16 9.94 4.67
N SER A 143 -3.00 9.48 5.91
CA SER A 143 -4.00 9.59 6.96
C SER A 143 -3.43 10.37 8.14
N ASP A 144 -4.18 11.36 8.62
CA ASP A 144 -3.84 12.10 9.83
C ASP A 144 -4.11 11.23 11.08
N LEU A 145 -3.08 11.04 11.89
CA LEU A 145 -3.13 10.33 13.17
C LEU A 145 -3.03 11.35 14.30
N ARG A 146 -4.15 11.53 15.02
CA ARG A 146 -4.23 12.42 16.20
C ARG A 146 -3.86 13.89 15.93
N GLY A 147 -3.80 14.33 14.67
CA GLY A 147 -3.63 15.73 14.27
C GLY A 147 -2.20 16.29 14.28
N PHE A 148 -1.23 15.53 14.81
CA PHE A 148 0.18 15.91 14.86
C PHE A 148 1.12 14.84 14.28
N ILE A 149 0.59 13.67 13.93
CA ILE A 149 1.29 12.62 13.20
C ILE A 149 0.47 12.32 11.94
N ASN A 150 1.13 11.90 10.88
CA ASN A 150 0.49 11.28 9.73
C ASN A 150 1.17 9.96 9.39
N ALA A 151 0.43 9.08 8.73
CA ALA A 151 0.95 7.85 8.17
C ALA A 151 0.77 7.87 6.66
N LYS A 152 1.86 7.56 5.94
CA LYS A 152 1.95 7.70 4.49
C LYS A 152 2.26 6.36 3.85
N VAL A 153 1.63 6.11 2.72
CA VAL A 153 1.97 5.00 1.83
C VAL A 153 2.05 5.53 0.40
N ALA A 154 2.98 4.97 -0.36
CA ALA A 154 3.10 5.23 -1.79
C ALA A 154 3.23 3.90 -2.50
N TRP A 155 2.70 3.82 -3.72
CA TRP A 155 2.85 2.67 -4.60
C TRP A 155 3.24 3.14 -6.00
N ILE A 156 4.17 2.42 -6.61
CA ILE A 156 4.41 2.45 -8.06
C ILE A 156 3.75 1.20 -8.65
N LEU A 157 2.79 1.44 -9.51
CA LEU A 157 2.04 0.42 -10.23
C LEU A 157 2.40 0.47 -11.72
N THR A 158 2.38 -0.69 -12.38
CA THR A 158 2.67 -0.79 -13.82
C THR A 158 1.73 -1.75 -14.53
N ARG A 159 1.52 -1.57 -15.83
CA ARG A 159 0.69 -2.49 -16.64
C ARG A 159 1.38 -3.80 -16.98
N LYS A 160 2.72 -3.82 -16.99
CA LYS A 160 3.53 -5.03 -17.21
C LYS A 160 4.15 -5.49 -15.90
N ARG A 161 4.13 -6.79 -15.63
CA ARG A 161 4.81 -7.39 -14.47
C ARG A 161 6.30 -7.06 -14.42
N HIS A 162 6.94 -7.05 -15.58
CA HIS A 162 8.32 -6.64 -15.77
C HIS A 162 8.36 -5.42 -16.70
N PRO A 163 8.21 -4.21 -16.15
CA PRO A 163 8.24 -2.97 -16.93
C PRO A 163 9.65 -2.68 -17.45
N ASP A 164 9.75 -1.90 -18.52
CA ASP A 164 11.03 -1.35 -18.97
C ASP A 164 11.51 -0.22 -18.04
N ILE A 165 12.78 0.15 -18.20
CA ILE A 165 13.43 1.18 -17.39
C ILE A 165 12.75 2.55 -17.57
N GLU A 166 12.29 2.87 -18.78
CA GLU A 166 11.65 4.15 -19.08
C GLU A 166 10.31 4.31 -18.34
N THR A 167 9.52 3.24 -18.24
CA THR A 167 8.29 3.19 -17.45
C THR A 167 8.57 3.52 -15.98
N MET A 168 9.61 2.93 -15.39
CA MET A 168 9.99 3.21 -14.00
C MET A 168 10.53 4.64 -13.82
N LYS A 169 11.33 5.15 -14.77
CA LYS A 169 11.80 6.55 -14.74
C LYS A 169 10.66 7.55 -14.71
N LYS A 170 9.61 7.34 -15.51
CA LYS A 170 8.40 8.19 -15.50
C LYS A 170 7.73 8.19 -14.12
N ALA A 171 7.60 7.03 -13.49
CA ALA A 171 7.02 6.92 -12.14
C ALA A 171 7.88 7.66 -11.10
N TYR A 172 9.20 7.51 -11.14
CA TYR A 172 10.09 8.23 -10.23
C TYR A 172 10.04 9.75 -10.44
N ALA A 173 9.95 10.21 -11.69
CA ALA A 173 9.80 11.64 -11.98
C ALA A 173 8.53 12.23 -11.36
N VAL A 174 7.42 11.48 -11.35
CA VAL A 174 6.17 11.90 -10.67
C VAL A 174 6.34 11.99 -9.16
N LEU A 175 7.00 11.01 -8.53
CA LEU A 175 7.30 11.06 -7.10
C LEU A 175 8.15 12.28 -6.75
N ASP A 176 9.21 12.54 -7.52
CA ASP A 176 10.11 13.65 -7.31
C ASP A 176 9.39 15.00 -7.49
N SER A 177 8.58 15.17 -8.55
CA SER A 177 7.81 16.40 -8.77
C SER A 177 6.77 16.65 -7.67
N ALA A 178 6.19 15.58 -7.12
CA ALA A 178 5.25 15.63 -6.02
C ALA A 178 5.91 15.72 -4.63
N LYS A 179 7.25 15.75 -4.57
CA LYS A 179 8.04 15.76 -3.32
C LYS A 179 7.76 14.55 -2.41
N ILE A 180 7.48 13.40 -3.00
CA ILE A 180 7.28 12.12 -2.31
C ILE A 180 8.62 11.38 -2.29
N SER A 181 9.17 11.13 -1.10
CA SER A 181 10.52 10.58 -0.95
C SER A 181 10.66 9.14 -1.44
N ARG A 182 11.51 8.92 -2.43
CA ARG A 182 11.85 7.57 -2.91
C ARG A 182 12.61 6.71 -1.89
N ALA A 183 13.18 7.32 -0.85
CA ALA A 183 14.04 6.63 0.11
C ALA A 183 13.34 5.50 0.90
N TYR A 184 12.00 5.54 0.98
CA TYR A 184 11.22 4.53 1.69
C TYR A 184 10.63 3.47 0.76
N LEU A 185 10.88 3.56 -0.55
CA LEU A 185 10.39 2.56 -1.49
C LEU A 185 11.12 1.24 -1.28
N THR A 186 10.32 0.19 -1.17
CA THR A 186 10.73 -1.20 -1.15
C THR A 186 10.21 -1.88 -2.39
N ARG A 187 11.05 -2.70 -3.02
CA ARG A 187 10.67 -3.42 -4.23
C ARG A 187 9.79 -4.61 -3.89
N THR A 188 8.68 -4.73 -4.60
CA THR A 188 7.83 -5.91 -4.55
C THR A 188 8.42 -6.99 -5.44
N ASP A 189 8.57 -8.20 -4.92
CA ASP A 189 9.08 -9.33 -5.69
C ASP A 189 8.02 -9.79 -6.70
N GLN A 190 8.30 -9.58 -7.99
CA GLN A 190 7.44 -9.98 -9.11
C GLN A 190 7.97 -11.22 -9.85
N LYS A 191 8.96 -11.93 -9.31
CA LYS A 191 9.56 -13.13 -9.93
C LYS A 191 8.88 -14.42 -9.49
N ASN A 192 8.92 -15.45 -10.34
CA ASN A 192 8.44 -16.80 -10.04
C ASN A 192 6.99 -16.82 -9.54
N CYS A 193 6.12 -16.08 -10.22
CA CYS A 193 4.75 -15.87 -9.76
C CYS A 193 3.77 -16.96 -10.17
N GLY A 194 4.19 -17.92 -11.00
CA GLY A 194 3.33 -18.99 -11.50
C GLY A 194 2.10 -18.47 -12.23
N GLU A 195 1.01 -19.24 -12.17
CA GLU A 195 -0.26 -18.86 -12.76
C GLU A 195 -0.89 -17.63 -12.07
N GLU A 196 -1.58 -16.80 -12.87
CA GLU A 196 -2.25 -15.58 -12.41
C GLU A 196 -3.75 -15.84 -12.27
N LEU A 197 -4.37 -15.48 -11.14
CA LEU A 197 -5.82 -15.27 -11.14
C LEU A 197 -6.15 -14.17 -12.14
N VAL A 198 -7.22 -14.32 -12.92
CA VAL A 198 -7.75 -13.31 -13.83
C VAL A 198 -9.27 -13.29 -13.66
N LYS A 199 -9.85 -12.09 -13.59
CA LYS A 199 -11.31 -11.93 -13.55
C LYS A 199 -11.89 -12.30 -14.91
N VAL A 200 -12.75 -13.32 -14.95
CA VAL A 200 -13.42 -13.75 -16.19
C VAL A 200 -14.88 -13.34 -16.22
N SER A 201 -15.51 -13.11 -15.07
CA SER A 201 -16.85 -12.51 -14.97
C SER A 201 -17.08 -11.89 -13.58
N LYS A 202 -18.29 -11.37 -13.32
CA LYS A 202 -18.62 -10.69 -12.06
C LYS A 202 -18.43 -11.64 -10.87
N GLY A 203 -17.40 -11.38 -10.06
CA GLY A 203 -17.06 -12.20 -8.89
C GLY A 203 -16.43 -13.55 -9.22
N VAL A 204 -16.16 -13.86 -10.50
CA VAL A 204 -15.53 -15.12 -10.92
C VAL A 204 -14.12 -14.85 -11.42
N TYR A 205 -13.16 -15.50 -10.77
CA TYR A 205 -11.75 -15.45 -11.09
C TYR A 205 -11.27 -16.85 -11.47
N LYS A 206 -10.41 -16.95 -12.49
CA LYS A 206 -9.79 -18.19 -12.93
C LYS A 206 -8.27 -18.02 -12.95
N THR A 207 -7.55 -19.07 -12.57
CA THR A 207 -6.09 -19.11 -12.74
C THR A 207 -5.76 -19.30 -14.22
N VAL A 208 -4.84 -18.50 -14.73
CA VAL A 208 -4.35 -18.53 -16.11
C VAL A 208 -2.83 -18.74 -16.07
N VAL A 209 -2.37 -19.81 -16.68
CA VAL A 209 -0.96 -20.02 -16.98
C VAL A 209 -0.58 -19.02 -18.08
N LYS A 210 0.30 -18.06 -17.78
CA LYS A 210 1.03 -17.36 -18.82
C LYS A 210 2.33 -18.12 -19.06
N GLY A 211 2.42 -18.78 -20.21
CA GLY A 211 3.66 -19.36 -20.72
C GLY A 211 4.72 -18.30 -21.00
#